data_AF-A0A2I4AZ76-F1
#
_entry.id   AF-A0A2I4AZ76-F1
#
_cell.length_a   1.000
_cell.length_b   1.000
_cell.length_c   1.000
_cell.angle_alpha   90.00
_cell.angle_beta   90.00
_cell.angle_gamma   90.00
#
_symmetry.space_group_name_H-M   'P 1'
#
loop_
_entity.id
_entity.type
_entity.pdbx_description
1 polymer ?
#
loop_
_entity_poly.entity_id
_entity_poly.type
_entity_poly.pdbx_seq_one_letter_code
_entity_poly.pdbx_strand_id
1 'polypeptide(L)'
;MKTASATSSSSIMEVFERGKVVKICAPMVRYSKLAFRTLVRKYSCDICFTPMIIAADFMRSVKARDSEFTTNKGDRPLIVQFAANDAQTLADAACVVAPYSDGVDLNCGCPQRWAMSAGYGACLINKPELVKDMVRHVRNQVENPNYTTSIKIR
;
A
#
# COMPACT_ATOMS: atom_id res chain seq x y z
N MET A 1 19.72 6.72 -2.98
CA MET A 1 18.48 7.46 -3.33
C MET A 1 18.87 8.87 -3.72
N LYS A 2 18.53 9.32 -4.95
CA LYS A 2 18.62 10.75 -5.31
C LYS A 2 17.27 11.40 -5.04
N THR A 3 17.30 12.56 -4.39
CA THR A 3 16.15 13.36 -3.97
C THR A 3 15.29 13.78 -5.18
N ALA A 4 13.98 13.57 -5.09
CA ALA A 4 13.01 14.10 -6.04
C ALA A 4 12.40 15.38 -5.44
N SER A 5 12.34 16.45 -6.24
CA SER A 5 11.68 17.70 -5.87
C SER A 5 10.16 17.50 -5.72
N ALA A 6 9.58 18.09 -4.68
CA ALA A 6 8.15 18.04 -4.41
C ALA A 6 7.35 18.79 -5.50
N THR A 7 6.78 18.03 -6.44
CA THR A 7 5.62 18.49 -7.24
C THR A 7 4.42 18.59 -6.31
N SER A 8 3.60 19.64 -6.47
CA SER A 8 2.35 19.84 -5.72
C SER A 8 1.53 18.55 -5.72
N SER A 9 1.45 17.90 -4.57
CA SER A 9 0.84 16.58 -4.40
C SER A 9 -0.67 16.71 -4.54
N SER A 10 -1.20 16.53 -5.76
CA SER A 10 -2.61 16.24 -5.97
C SER A 10 -2.99 15.02 -5.12
N SER A 11 -4.11 15.11 -4.42
CA SER A 11 -4.58 14.02 -3.57
C SER A 11 -5.10 12.89 -4.44
N ILE A 12 -4.81 11.63 -4.11
CA ILE A 12 -5.41 10.48 -4.80
C ILE A 12 -6.95 10.52 -4.75
N MET A 13 -7.52 11.27 -3.78
CA MET A 13 -8.96 11.48 -3.65
C MET A 13 -9.57 12.21 -4.85
N GLU A 14 -8.81 13.05 -5.55
CA GLU A 14 -9.24 13.76 -6.77
C GLU A 14 -9.54 12.77 -7.91
N VAL A 15 -8.94 11.58 -7.89
CA VAL A 15 -9.21 10.53 -8.89
C VAL A 15 -10.66 10.02 -8.77
N PHE A 16 -11.26 10.11 -7.58
CA PHE A 16 -12.61 9.62 -7.28
C PHE A 16 -13.72 10.67 -7.49
N GLU A 17 -13.45 11.76 -8.20
CA GLU A 17 -14.44 12.77 -8.54
C GLU A 17 -15.66 12.20 -9.30
N ARG A 18 -16.84 12.81 -9.09
CA ARG A 18 -18.12 12.33 -9.62
C ARG A 18 -18.11 12.24 -11.15
N GLY A 19 -18.67 11.14 -11.67
CA GLY A 19 -18.94 10.98 -13.11
C GLY A 19 -17.80 10.33 -13.92
N LYS A 20 -16.65 10.04 -13.30
CA LYS A 20 -15.53 9.36 -13.95
C LYS A 20 -15.39 7.92 -13.45
N VAL A 21 -15.26 6.96 -14.37
CA VAL A 21 -14.89 5.58 -14.02
C VAL A 21 -13.41 5.53 -13.67
N VAL A 22 -13.09 4.99 -12.50
CA VAL A 22 -11.71 4.82 -12.01
C VAL A 22 -11.26 3.38 -12.25
N LYS A 23 -10.15 3.20 -12.98
CA LYS A 23 -9.54 1.90 -13.25
C LYS A 23 -8.41 1.64 -12.25
N ILE A 24 -8.60 0.65 -11.40
CA ILE A 24 -7.66 0.29 -10.34
C ILE A 24 -7.06 -1.08 -10.61
N CYS A 25 -5.74 -1.16 -10.72
CA CYS A 25 -5.03 -2.44 -10.76
C CYS A 25 -4.94 -3.02 -9.35
N ALA A 26 -5.61 -4.15 -9.14
CA ALA A 26 -5.62 -4.86 -7.87
C ALA A 26 -4.21 -5.34 -7.45
N PRO A 27 -3.99 -5.49 -6.13
CA PRO A 27 -2.76 -6.09 -5.61
C PRO A 27 -2.75 -7.59 -5.88
N MET A 28 -1.68 -8.08 -6.51
CA MET A 28 -1.53 -9.48 -6.93
C MET A 28 -0.12 -9.97 -6.63
N VAL A 29 0.00 -10.89 -5.67
CA VAL A 29 1.28 -11.54 -5.32
C VAL A 29 1.88 -12.21 -6.56
N ARG A 30 3.19 -12.00 -6.79
CA ARG A 30 3.97 -12.37 -7.99
C ARG A 30 3.71 -11.56 -9.27
N TYR A 31 2.61 -10.81 -9.37
CA TYR A 31 2.28 -10.06 -10.59
C TYR A 31 2.55 -8.57 -10.48
N SER A 32 1.84 -7.86 -9.60
CA SER A 32 1.77 -6.39 -9.59
C SER A 32 3.05 -5.66 -9.15
N LYS A 33 4.23 -6.23 -9.44
CA LYS A 33 5.56 -5.61 -9.39
C LYS A 33 5.69 -4.50 -10.45
N LEU A 34 6.76 -3.71 -10.35
CA LEU A 34 6.96 -2.49 -11.14
C LEU A 34 6.80 -2.68 -12.65
N ALA A 35 7.36 -3.75 -13.22
CA ALA A 35 7.24 -4.02 -14.66
C ALA A 35 5.78 -4.21 -15.11
N PHE A 36 4.98 -4.93 -14.32
CA PHE A 36 3.55 -5.13 -14.58
C PHE A 36 2.77 -3.83 -14.44
N ARG A 37 3.01 -3.07 -13.35
CA ARG A 37 2.36 -1.76 -13.13
C ARG A 37 2.69 -0.78 -14.26
N THR A 38 3.94 -0.77 -14.71
CA THR A 38 4.38 0.04 -15.86
C THR A 38 3.62 -0.34 -17.14
N LEU A 39 3.39 -1.63 -17.37
CA LEU A 39 2.61 -2.10 -18.51
C LEU A 39 1.16 -1.65 -18.43
N VAL A 40 0.45 -1.94 -17.33
CA VAL A 40 -0.99 -1.61 -17.21
C VAL A 40 -1.25 -0.11 -17.22
N ARG A 41 -0.29 0.72 -16.80
CA ARG A 41 -0.36 2.18 -16.94
C ARG A 41 -0.43 2.63 -18.41
N LYS A 42 0.21 1.91 -19.34
CA LYS A 42 0.09 2.18 -20.79
C LYS A 42 -1.34 1.96 -21.31
N TYR A 43 -2.16 1.21 -20.58
CA TYR A 43 -3.57 0.96 -20.87
C TYR A 43 -4.49 1.83 -19.99
N SER A 44 -4.00 3.00 -19.59
CA SER A 44 -4.76 4.01 -18.85
C SER A 44 -5.31 3.50 -17.51
N CYS A 45 -4.51 2.72 -16.77
CA CYS A 45 -4.82 2.40 -15.38
C CYS A 45 -4.58 3.64 -14.49
N ASP A 46 -5.60 4.08 -13.74
CA ASP A 46 -5.54 5.30 -12.95
C ASP A 46 -4.75 5.11 -11.65
N ILE A 47 -4.99 4.00 -10.95
CA ILE A 47 -4.32 3.66 -9.68
C ILE A 47 -3.76 2.25 -9.75
N CYS A 48 -2.54 2.05 -9.26
CA CYS A 48 -1.98 0.70 -9.11
C CYS A 48 -1.64 0.41 -7.66
N PHE A 49 -1.79 -0.86 -7.27
CA PHE A 49 -1.32 -1.39 -6.01
C PHE A 49 -0.07 -2.24 -6.21
N THR A 50 0.83 -2.23 -5.23
CA THR A 50 1.95 -3.20 -5.16
C THR A 50 1.42 -4.63 -4.97
N PRO A 51 2.27 -5.66 -5.04
CA PRO A 51 1.92 -6.94 -4.43
C PRO A 51 1.67 -6.74 -2.93
N MET A 52 1.01 -7.71 -2.29
CA MET A 52 0.92 -7.73 -0.83
C MET A 52 2.31 -7.98 -0.24
N ILE A 53 2.81 -7.04 0.56
CA ILE A 53 4.11 -7.10 1.24
C ILE A 53 3.89 -7.39 2.72
N ILE A 54 4.66 -8.29 3.33
CA ILE A 54 4.59 -8.53 4.78
C ILE A 54 5.36 -7.40 5.48
N ALA A 55 4.68 -6.57 6.29
CA ALA A 55 5.27 -5.38 6.90
C ALA A 55 6.48 -5.70 7.78
N ALA A 56 6.39 -6.76 8.60
CA ALA A 56 7.50 -7.19 9.45
C ALA A 56 8.75 -7.62 8.65
N ASP A 57 8.55 -8.34 7.54
CA ASP A 57 9.65 -8.76 6.65
C ASP A 57 10.28 -7.56 5.94
N PHE A 58 9.45 -6.62 5.50
CA PHE A 58 9.88 -5.38 4.87
C PHE A 58 10.76 -4.54 5.80
N MET A 59 10.43 -4.51 7.10
CA MET A 59 11.18 -3.76 8.10
C MET A 59 12.45 -4.49 8.59
N ARG A 60 12.57 -5.80 8.37
CA ARG A 60 13.70 -6.61 8.87
C ARG A 60 15.07 -6.16 8.34
N SER A 61 15.17 -5.76 7.07
CA SER A 61 16.44 -5.32 6.49
C SER A 61 16.26 -4.57 5.18
N VAL A 62 17.27 -3.78 4.79
CA VAL A 62 17.33 -3.12 3.47
C VAL A 62 17.17 -4.13 2.33
N LYS A 63 17.86 -5.29 2.41
CA LYS A 63 17.77 -6.34 1.38
C LYS A 63 16.36 -6.88 1.18
N ALA A 64 15.61 -7.11 2.26
CA ALA A 64 14.23 -7.58 2.19
C ALA A 64 13.29 -6.50 1.62
N ARG A 65 13.51 -5.25 2.00
CA ARG A 65 12.79 -4.10 1.43
C ARG A 65 13.02 -3.97 -0.08
N ASP A 66 14.26 -4.06 -0.52
CA ASP A 66 14.62 -3.90 -1.94
C ASP A 66 14.12 -5.07 -2.82
N SER A 67 13.94 -6.27 -2.25
CA SER A 67 13.38 -7.42 -2.98
C SER A 67 11.86 -7.34 -3.17
N GLU A 68 11.15 -6.74 -2.21
CA GLU A 68 9.69 -6.66 -2.20
C GLU A 68 9.15 -5.37 -2.83
N PHE A 69 9.84 -4.25 -2.64
CA PHE A 69 9.37 -2.93 -3.08
C PHE A 69 10.34 -2.28 -4.07
N THR A 70 9.82 -2.00 -5.26
CA THR A 70 10.50 -1.22 -6.30
C THR A 70 9.49 -0.28 -6.95
N THR A 71 9.93 0.93 -7.30
CA THR A 71 9.12 1.95 -7.99
C THR A 71 9.99 2.83 -8.89
N ASN A 72 9.38 3.69 -9.69
CA ASN A 72 10.05 4.72 -10.49
C ASN A 72 9.17 5.98 -10.59
N LYS A 73 9.67 7.03 -11.25
CA LYS A 73 8.95 8.32 -11.37
C LYS A 73 7.60 8.22 -12.10
N GLY A 74 7.44 7.26 -13.00
CA GLY A 74 6.21 7.06 -13.79
C GLY A 74 5.21 6.10 -13.13
N ASP A 75 5.48 5.62 -11.93
CA ASP A 75 4.64 4.61 -11.28
C ASP A 75 3.62 5.21 -10.30
N ARG A 76 3.29 6.50 -10.40
CA ARG A 76 2.30 7.18 -9.55
C ARG A 76 1.01 7.46 -10.34
N PRO A 77 -0.19 7.44 -9.73
CA PRO A 77 -0.47 7.19 -8.30
C PRO A 77 -0.29 5.72 -7.86
N LEU A 78 0.49 5.48 -6.79
CA LEU A 78 0.82 4.16 -6.25
C LEU A 78 0.31 3.98 -4.82
N ILE A 79 -0.34 2.85 -4.56
CA ILE A 79 -0.69 2.43 -3.19
C ILE A 79 0.13 1.19 -2.83
N VAL A 80 0.79 1.20 -1.67
CA VAL A 80 1.56 0.06 -1.17
C VAL A 80 0.68 -0.79 -0.26
N GLN A 81 0.39 -2.03 -0.65
CA GLN A 81 -0.40 -2.94 0.17
C GLN A 81 0.49 -3.73 1.13
N PHE A 82 0.18 -3.66 2.43
CA PHE A 82 0.81 -4.44 3.48
C PHE A 82 -0.12 -5.50 4.08
N ALA A 83 0.46 -6.63 4.43
CA ALA A 83 -0.05 -7.55 5.44
C ALA A 83 0.63 -7.23 6.77
N ALA A 84 -0.17 -6.92 7.80
CA ALA A 84 0.30 -6.59 9.14
C ALA A 84 -0.72 -7.06 10.18
N ASN A 85 -0.22 -7.28 11.40
CA ASN A 85 -1.00 -7.65 12.58
C ASN A 85 -0.59 -6.83 13.82
N ASP A 86 0.21 -5.79 13.61
CA ASP A 86 0.74 -4.88 14.63
C ASP A 86 0.70 -3.44 14.10
N ALA A 87 0.23 -2.51 14.93
CA ALA A 87 -0.01 -1.13 14.54
C ALA A 87 1.26 -0.33 14.31
N GLN A 88 2.26 -0.51 15.18
CA GLN A 88 3.53 0.21 15.07
C GLN A 88 4.29 -0.25 13.83
N THR A 89 4.38 -1.57 13.60
CA THR A 89 5.06 -2.14 12.43
C THR A 89 4.45 -1.66 11.11
N LEU A 90 3.11 -1.58 11.02
CA LEU A 90 2.45 -1.04 9.83
C LEU A 90 2.76 0.44 9.62
N ALA A 91 2.73 1.23 10.69
CA ALA A 91 3.00 2.67 10.62
C ALA A 91 4.46 2.97 10.25
N ASP A 92 5.42 2.24 10.83
CA ASP A 92 6.84 2.34 10.46
C ASP A 92 7.05 2.00 8.98
N ALA A 93 6.43 0.92 8.50
CA ALA A 93 6.50 0.52 7.09
C ALA A 93 5.88 1.59 6.18
N ALA A 94 4.76 2.19 6.57
CA ALA A 94 4.12 3.28 5.85
C ALA A 94 5.01 4.52 5.74
N CYS A 95 5.67 4.93 6.83
CA CYS A 95 6.62 6.04 6.84
C CYS A 95 7.79 5.80 5.86
N VAL A 96 8.30 4.57 5.79
CA VAL A 96 9.38 4.21 4.85
C VAL A 96 8.96 4.35 3.38
N VAL A 97 7.73 3.98 3.04
CA VAL A 97 7.25 4.02 1.64
C VAL A 97 6.57 5.34 1.25
N ALA A 98 6.23 6.20 2.21
CA ALA A 98 5.52 7.45 1.98
C ALA A 98 6.22 8.39 0.96
N PRO A 99 7.56 8.55 0.94
CA PRO A 99 8.23 9.35 -0.08
C PRO A 99 8.08 8.78 -1.51
N TYR A 100 7.76 7.49 -1.63
CA TYR A 100 7.79 6.72 -2.88
C TYR A 100 6.40 6.32 -3.39
N SER A 101 5.34 6.65 -2.66
CA SER A 101 3.96 6.24 -2.93
C SER A 101 2.96 7.33 -2.50
N ASP A 102 1.70 7.17 -2.85
CA ASP A 102 0.61 8.13 -2.59
C ASP A 102 -0.37 7.63 -1.52
N GLY A 103 -0.19 6.39 -1.07
CA GLY A 103 -0.90 5.82 0.05
C GLY A 103 -0.40 4.42 0.43
N VAL A 104 -0.90 3.94 1.56
CA VAL A 104 -0.83 2.54 1.97
C VAL A 104 -2.22 1.90 1.99
N ASP A 105 -2.22 0.58 1.88
CA ASP A 105 -3.39 -0.27 2.03
C ASP A 105 -3.11 -1.41 3.00
N LEU A 106 -4.08 -1.72 3.86
CA LEU A 106 -4.03 -2.89 4.73
C LEU A 106 -4.84 -4.04 4.10
N ASN A 107 -4.19 -5.18 3.91
CA ASN A 107 -4.86 -6.39 3.45
C ASN A 107 -5.65 -7.06 4.59
N CYS A 108 -6.98 -6.94 4.53
CA CYS A 108 -7.94 -7.61 5.42
C CYS A 108 -8.78 -8.66 4.66
N GLY A 109 -8.32 -9.11 3.48
CA GLY A 109 -9.14 -9.92 2.57
C GLY A 109 -8.53 -11.27 2.18
N CYS A 110 -7.22 -11.49 2.36
CA CYS A 110 -6.55 -12.71 1.93
C CYS A 110 -7.02 -13.95 2.73
N PRO A 111 -7.56 -14.99 2.08
CA PRO A 111 -8.09 -16.18 2.76
C PRO A 111 -7.11 -17.33 2.86
N GLN A 112 -5.86 -17.14 2.43
CA GLN A 112 -4.88 -18.21 2.45
C GLN A 112 -4.60 -18.62 3.89
N ARG A 113 -4.65 -19.93 4.16
CA ARG A 113 -4.53 -20.47 5.52
C ARG A 113 -3.29 -19.97 6.25
N TRP A 114 -2.13 -19.93 5.57
CA TRP A 114 -0.89 -19.43 6.16
C TRP A 114 -0.99 -17.97 6.59
N ALA A 115 -1.65 -17.11 5.81
CA ALA A 115 -1.80 -15.69 6.13
C ALA A 115 -2.68 -15.52 7.37
N MET A 116 -3.80 -16.24 7.42
CA MET A 116 -4.70 -16.22 8.58
C MET A 116 -4.04 -16.80 9.83
N SER A 117 -3.27 -17.89 9.72
CA SER A 117 -2.50 -18.47 10.83
C SER A 117 -1.44 -17.49 11.37
N ALA A 118 -0.86 -16.65 10.51
CA ALA A 118 0.06 -15.59 10.91
C ALA A 118 -0.66 -14.32 11.43
N GLY A 119 -1.99 -14.31 11.45
CA GLY A 119 -2.79 -13.16 11.92
C GLY A 119 -3.02 -12.07 10.87
N TYR A 120 -2.79 -12.35 9.59
CA TYR A 120 -2.99 -11.44 8.46
C TYR A 120 -4.24 -11.77 7.64
N GLY A 121 -4.67 -10.83 6.78
CA GLY A 121 -5.69 -11.10 5.79
C GLY A 121 -7.09 -11.22 6.39
N ALA A 122 -7.89 -12.16 5.88
CA ALA A 122 -9.32 -12.24 6.16
C ALA A 122 -9.67 -12.45 7.64
N CYS A 123 -8.76 -12.98 8.47
CA CYS A 123 -9.03 -13.12 9.90
C CYS A 123 -9.12 -11.77 10.64
N LEU A 124 -8.58 -10.69 10.07
CA LEU A 124 -8.64 -9.35 10.65
C LEU A 124 -10.05 -8.77 10.67
N ILE A 125 -10.99 -9.29 9.87
CA ILE A 125 -12.40 -8.89 9.92
C ILE A 125 -13.03 -9.14 11.30
N ASN A 126 -12.53 -10.14 12.02
CA ASN A 126 -12.97 -10.47 13.38
C ASN A 126 -12.20 -9.67 14.46
N LYS A 127 -11.34 -8.73 14.07
CA LYS A 127 -10.51 -7.90 14.95
C LYS A 127 -10.61 -6.41 14.58
N PRO A 128 -11.82 -5.82 14.54
CA PRO A 128 -12.02 -4.45 14.09
C PRO A 128 -11.26 -3.41 14.92
N GLU A 129 -11.11 -3.63 16.23
CA GLU A 129 -10.33 -2.73 17.11
C GLU A 129 -8.85 -2.68 16.70
N LEU A 130 -8.25 -3.84 16.38
CA LEU A 130 -6.88 -3.90 15.89
C LEU A 130 -6.74 -3.19 14.54
N VAL A 131 -7.69 -3.38 13.62
CA VAL A 131 -7.69 -2.70 12.31
C VAL A 131 -7.81 -1.18 12.49
N LYS A 132 -8.70 -0.72 13.37
CA LYS A 132 -8.83 0.69 13.74
C LYS A 132 -7.51 1.25 14.26
N ASP A 133 -6.86 0.54 15.18
CA ASP A 133 -5.59 0.99 15.76
C ASP A 133 -4.48 1.05 14.72
N MET A 134 -4.38 0.07 13.83
CA MET A 134 -3.44 0.07 12.70
C MET A 134 -3.63 1.29 11.78
N VAL A 135 -4.87 1.58 11.38
CA VAL A 135 -5.17 2.75 10.52
C VAL A 135 -4.86 4.06 11.23
N ARG A 136 -5.21 4.17 12.53
CA ARG A 136 -4.91 5.37 13.33
C ARG A 136 -3.42 5.62 13.48
N HIS A 137 -2.62 4.59 13.73
CA HIS A 137 -1.16 4.74 13.87
C HIS A 137 -0.52 5.22 12.57
N VAL A 138 -0.90 4.63 11.43
CA VAL A 138 -0.43 5.10 10.11
C VAL A 138 -0.77 6.59 9.92
N ARG A 139 -2.02 6.98 10.17
CA ARG A 139 -2.45 8.38 9.99
C ARG A 139 -1.80 9.37 10.94
N ASN A 140 -1.40 8.93 12.13
CA ASN A 140 -0.72 9.77 13.11
C ASN A 140 0.78 9.92 12.84
N GLN A 141 1.43 8.92 12.23
CA GLN A 141 2.88 8.91 12.03
C GLN A 141 3.31 9.41 10.64
N VAL A 142 2.48 9.22 9.61
CA VAL A 142 2.80 9.76 8.29
C VAL A 142 2.49 11.25 8.24
N GLU A 143 3.54 12.07 8.10
CA GLU A 143 3.45 13.53 8.14
C GLU A 143 2.61 14.15 7.00
N ASN A 144 2.60 13.51 5.83
CA ASN A 144 1.89 14.03 4.67
C ASN A 144 0.36 13.88 4.86
N PRO A 145 -0.40 14.97 5.02
CA PRO A 145 -1.84 14.90 5.26
C PRO A 145 -2.62 14.28 4.10
N ASN A 146 -2.11 14.41 2.87
CA ASN A 146 -2.70 13.88 1.65
C ASN A 146 -2.36 12.40 1.41
N TYR A 147 -1.49 11.80 2.23
CA TYR A 147 -1.12 10.39 2.09
C TYR A 147 -2.25 9.48 2.56
N THR A 148 -2.79 8.67 1.66
CA THR A 148 -4.01 7.91 1.97
C THR A 148 -3.73 6.60 2.71
N THR A 149 -4.71 6.19 3.51
CA THR A 149 -4.74 4.88 4.14
C THR A 149 -6.04 4.20 3.72
N SER A 150 -5.92 3.06 3.05
CA SER A 150 -7.04 2.25 2.58
C SER A 150 -7.03 0.86 3.21
N ILE A 151 -8.16 0.16 3.10
CA ILE A 151 -8.29 -1.22 3.57
C ILE A 151 -8.94 -2.02 2.45
N LYS A 152 -8.28 -3.11 2.03
CA LYS A 152 -8.87 -4.08 1.13
C LYS A 152 -9.49 -5.22 1.92
N ILE A 153 -10.82 -5.23 1.96
CA ILE A 153 -11.63 -6.33 2.50
C ILE A 153 -12.02 -7.34 1.40
N ARG A 154 -12.77 -8.37 1.79
CA ARG A 154 -13.21 -9.46 0.92
C ARG A 154 -14.62 -9.25 0.39
#